data_AF-A0A505HXG3-F1
#
_entry.id   AF-A0A505HXG3-F1
#
_cell.length_a   1.000
_cell.length_b   1.000
_cell.length_c   1.000
_cell.angle_alpha   90.00
_cell.angle_beta   90.00
_cell.angle_gamma   90.00
#
_symmetry.space_group_name_H-M   'P 1'
#
loop_
_entity.id
_entity.type
_entity.pdbx_description
1 polymer ?
#
loop_
_entity_poly.entity_id
_entity_poly.type
_entity_poly.pdbx_seq_one_letter_code
_entity_poly.pdbx_strand_id
1 'polypeptide(L)'
;MDTIIAQIRTLALTADEPGRASIYNDLRSLLPDLLSPMDMIMDLFNSHLRAAIVMLGMNTGLFRKLALHDSVWTSSELAKDLRVDVRLLERILRYLAANGMIEETTVGHFQAKRTTKMLADKRSEAFVLYAFETCGPASQAVPAFFADNNYDDITDNKNTPFQKAFQTDITCFEWLAKHPKLFDALQQVMTGLRSTDWFSNFDLFQQEAHRAASSQVHLGEDIFFVDVGGGHGHQCIQLRDKYPHLQGRLVLQDLPEAVNHLPSLDGVRVMAHDIFQPQTIKGARFYYLRRILHDYPDSQCIQILQHLATAMESDSRILVDEIVLPDVGAPWQATLADVSLMISLGGKERTRKQWMELANRVGLCIEEIHTYDGESSTSIIVLRQDHCYWASDISKAQAKGYSLHEEGRTIDDYPHVYHDYEGFDFTVSGTYYEYPILDDYKVYDGGSPGADRIIFNGEDEFAGLITHTGAEEYDGFVACEAV
;
A
#
# COMPACT_ATOMS: atom_id res chain seq x y z
N MET A 1 18.90 35.74 -10.71
CA MET A 1 17.83 34.77 -11.00
C MET A 1 18.29 33.77 -12.06
N ASP A 2 18.73 34.25 -13.23
CA ASP A 2 19.25 33.39 -14.31
C ASP A 2 20.37 32.44 -13.87
N THR A 3 21.29 32.90 -13.03
CA THR A 3 22.36 32.07 -12.45
C THR A 3 21.81 30.91 -11.61
N ILE A 4 20.76 31.14 -10.81
CA ILE A 4 20.15 30.12 -9.94
C ILE A 4 19.40 29.09 -10.81
N ILE A 5 18.64 29.55 -11.81
CA ILE A 5 17.95 28.65 -12.74
C ILE A 5 18.95 27.80 -13.54
N ALA A 6 20.07 28.38 -13.98
CA ALA A 6 21.13 27.63 -14.65
C ALA A 6 21.78 26.57 -13.75
N GLN A 7 21.95 26.87 -12.45
CA GLN A 7 22.45 25.92 -11.46
C GLN A 7 21.47 24.76 -11.25
N ILE A 8 20.18 25.03 -11.06
CA ILE A 8 19.14 24.00 -10.91
C ILE A 8 19.10 23.10 -12.15
N ARG A 9 19.15 23.70 -13.35
CA ARG A 9 19.19 22.94 -14.62
C ARG A 9 20.42 22.03 -14.69
N THR A 10 21.59 22.55 -14.31
CA THR A 10 22.83 21.76 -14.28
C THR A 10 22.70 20.59 -13.30
N LEU A 11 22.22 20.84 -12.08
CA LEU A 11 22.00 19.80 -11.07
C LEU A 11 21.04 18.71 -11.57
N ALA A 12 19.91 19.09 -12.15
CA ALA A 12 18.93 18.15 -12.67
C ALA A 12 19.46 17.30 -13.85
N LEU A 13 20.41 17.83 -14.64
CA LEU A 13 21.05 17.11 -15.75
C LEU A 13 22.10 16.10 -15.27
N THR A 14 22.81 16.39 -14.18
CA THR A 14 23.89 15.54 -13.66
C THR A 14 23.46 14.58 -12.56
N ALA A 15 22.32 14.82 -11.91
CA ALA A 15 21.81 13.97 -10.84
C ALA A 15 21.35 12.59 -11.35
N ASP A 16 21.51 11.58 -10.51
CA ASP A 16 20.90 10.25 -10.67
C ASP A 16 19.37 10.30 -10.40
N GLU A 17 18.69 9.16 -10.40
CA GLU A 17 17.23 9.13 -10.18
C GLU A 17 16.82 9.67 -8.81
N PRO A 18 17.39 9.22 -7.67
CA PRO A 18 17.06 9.76 -6.35
C PRO A 18 17.38 11.26 -6.26
N GLY A 19 18.53 11.70 -6.78
CA GLY A 19 18.88 13.11 -6.80
C GLY A 19 17.89 13.96 -7.61
N ARG A 20 17.40 13.46 -8.74
CA ARG A 20 16.34 14.14 -9.52
C ARG A 20 14.99 14.14 -8.80
N ALA A 21 14.64 13.07 -8.09
CA ALA A 21 13.41 13.00 -7.29
C ALA A 21 13.44 14.02 -6.14
N SER A 22 14.57 14.14 -5.43
CA SER A 22 14.79 15.16 -4.40
C SER A 22 14.62 16.57 -4.96
N ILE A 23 15.31 16.90 -6.06
CA ILE A 23 15.20 18.22 -6.71
C ILE A 23 13.74 18.50 -7.11
N TYR A 24 13.04 17.51 -7.66
CA TYR A 24 11.63 17.66 -8.02
C TYR A 24 10.75 17.96 -6.80
N ASN A 25 10.92 17.23 -5.70
CA ASN A 25 10.16 17.42 -4.47
C ASN A 25 10.43 18.78 -3.83
N ASP A 26 11.69 19.25 -3.82
CA ASP A 26 12.06 20.57 -3.31
C ASP A 26 11.46 21.71 -4.16
N LEU A 27 11.48 21.56 -5.49
CA LEU A 27 10.84 22.55 -6.37
C LEU A 27 9.32 22.53 -6.23
N ARG A 28 8.73 21.35 -6.01
CA ARG A 28 7.29 21.19 -5.80
C ARG A 28 6.85 21.83 -4.48
N SER A 29 7.61 21.69 -3.40
CA SER A 29 7.29 22.29 -2.10
C SER A 29 7.45 23.81 -2.09
N LEU A 30 8.37 24.33 -2.90
CA LEU A 30 8.62 25.77 -3.02
C LEU A 30 7.63 26.47 -3.97
N LEU A 31 7.03 25.75 -4.93
CA LEU A 31 6.12 26.34 -5.91
C LEU A 31 4.92 27.07 -5.28
N PRO A 32 4.20 26.52 -4.27
CA PRO A 32 3.12 27.23 -3.59
C PRO A 32 3.52 28.59 -3.01
N ASP A 33 4.75 28.75 -2.53
CA ASP A 33 5.26 30.01 -1.98
C ASP A 33 5.46 31.10 -3.06
N LEU A 34 5.54 30.69 -4.33
CA LEU A 34 5.71 31.58 -5.48
C LEU A 34 4.39 31.98 -6.13
N LEU A 35 3.33 31.21 -5.93
CA LEU A 35 2.04 31.43 -6.60
C LEU A 35 1.27 32.57 -5.92
N SER A 36 0.79 33.52 -6.72
CA SER A 36 -0.27 34.41 -6.24
C SER A 36 -1.58 33.61 -6.07
N PRO A 37 -2.56 34.12 -5.30
CA PRO A 37 -3.87 33.46 -5.18
C PRO A 37 -4.55 33.24 -6.55
N MET A 38 -4.36 34.17 -7.49
CA MET A 38 -4.91 34.03 -8.84
C MET A 38 -4.18 32.97 -9.65
N ASP A 39 -2.85 32.86 -9.52
CA ASP A 39 -2.08 31.82 -10.23
C ASP A 39 -2.49 30.43 -9.75
N MET A 40 -2.66 30.25 -8.44
CA MET A 40 -3.14 29.01 -7.84
C MET A 40 -4.52 28.59 -8.39
N ILE A 41 -5.46 29.52 -8.47
CA ILE A 41 -6.80 29.27 -9.03
C ILE A 41 -6.71 28.92 -10.51
N MET A 42 -5.92 29.66 -11.28
CA MET A 42 -5.75 29.41 -12.72
C MET A 42 -5.07 28.06 -12.99
N ASP A 43 -4.09 27.66 -12.17
CA ASP A 43 -3.47 26.34 -12.24
C ASP A 43 -4.47 25.22 -11.94
N LEU A 44 -5.38 25.42 -10.99
CA LEU A 44 -6.46 24.47 -10.70
C LEU A 44 -7.45 24.35 -11.86
N PHE A 45 -7.85 25.46 -12.49
CA PHE A 45 -8.68 25.42 -13.71
C PHE A 45 -7.94 24.70 -14.85
N ASN A 46 -6.65 24.97 -14.98
CA ASN A 46 -5.83 24.44 -16.05
C ASN A 46 -5.52 22.95 -15.88
N SER A 47 -5.54 22.40 -14.67
CA SER A 47 -5.22 20.98 -14.42
C SER A 47 -6.15 20.03 -15.19
N HIS A 48 -7.45 20.32 -15.20
CA HIS A 48 -8.48 19.58 -15.93
C HIS A 48 -8.30 19.69 -17.44
N LEU A 49 -8.09 20.92 -17.91
CA LEU A 49 -7.87 21.20 -19.32
C LEU A 49 -6.61 20.52 -19.84
N ARG A 50 -5.54 20.53 -19.04
CA ARG A 50 -4.25 19.93 -19.38
C ARG A 50 -4.39 18.43 -19.62
N ALA A 51 -5.07 17.72 -18.73
CA ALA A 51 -5.32 16.29 -18.89
C ALA A 51 -6.11 16.00 -20.19
N ALA A 52 -7.17 16.75 -20.44
CA ALA A 52 -8.00 16.59 -21.65
C ALA A 52 -7.22 16.87 -22.95
N ILE A 53 -6.40 17.92 -22.98
CA ILE A 53 -5.61 18.28 -24.18
C ILE A 53 -4.47 17.29 -24.41
N VAL A 54 -3.84 16.77 -23.36
CA VAL A 54 -2.87 15.68 -23.49
C VAL A 54 -3.55 14.43 -24.03
N MET A 55 -4.72 14.04 -23.50
CA MET A 55 -5.47 12.90 -24.02
C MET A 55 -5.86 13.08 -25.50
N LEU A 56 -6.28 14.28 -25.90
CA LEU A 56 -6.54 14.61 -27.30
C LEU A 56 -5.27 14.50 -28.18
N GLY A 57 -4.12 14.97 -27.68
CA GLY A 57 -2.82 14.82 -28.33
C GLY A 57 -2.44 13.35 -28.53
N MET A 58 -2.71 12.48 -27.56
CA MET A 58 -2.49 11.04 -27.67
C MET A 58 -3.44 10.40 -28.69
N ASN A 59 -4.74 10.70 -28.60
CA ASN A 59 -5.76 10.16 -29.50
C ASN A 59 -5.53 10.51 -30.97
N THR A 60 -4.98 11.70 -31.24
CA THR A 60 -4.62 12.13 -32.61
C THR A 60 -3.29 11.55 -33.09
N GLY A 61 -2.48 10.96 -32.21
CA GLY A 61 -1.12 10.50 -32.52
C GLY A 61 -0.06 11.60 -32.56
N LEU A 62 -0.39 12.82 -32.09
CA LEU A 62 0.47 14.00 -32.16
C LEU A 62 1.85 13.78 -31.51
N PHE A 63 1.88 13.27 -30.27
CA PHE A 63 3.14 13.09 -29.56
C PHE A 63 4.04 12.06 -30.23
N ARG A 64 3.48 10.94 -30.68
CA ARG A 64 4.21 9.94 -31.46
C ARG A 64 4.79 10.54 -32.72
N LYS A 65 3.98 11.31 -33.47
CA LYS A 65 4.42 11.99 -34.70
C LYS A 65 5.59 12.93 -34.46
N LEU A 66 5.49 13.79 -33.45
CA LEU A 66 6.55 14.73 -33.09
C LEU A 66 7.82 13.99 -32.61
N ALA A 67 7.68 12.87 -31.91
CA ALA A 67 8.81 12.13 -31.35
C ALA A 67 9.59 11.27 -32.38
N LEU A 68 9.04 11.01 -33.57
CA LEU A 68 9.71 10.18 -34.61
C LEU A 68 11.03 10.77 -35.11
N HIS A 69 11.10 12.10 -35.24
CA HIS A 69 12.25 12.80 -35.77
C HIS A 69 12.50 14.08 -34.97
N ASP A 70 13.77 14.42 -34.78
CA ASP A 70 14.16 15.75 -34.26
C ASP A 70 14.00 16.79 -35.39
N SER A 71 12.75 17.02 -35.78
CA SER A 71 12.34 17.91 -36.86
C SER A 71 11.42 19.01 -36.34
N VAL A 72 11.48 20.15 -37.01
CA VAL A 72 10.55 21.27 -36.80
C VAL A 72 9.40 21.10 -37.78
N TRP A 73 8.17 21.17 -37.28
CA TRP A 73 6.94 20.97 -38.05
C TRP A 73 6.08 22.21 -38.05
N THR A 74 5.46 22.52 -39.18
CA THR A 74 4.37 23.51 -39.24
C THR A 74 3.04 22.90 -38.79
N SER A 75 2.11 23.75 -38.33
CA SER A 75 0.74 23.30 -38.01
C SER A 75 0.06 22.63 -39.21
N SER A 76 0.29 23.13 -40.43
CA SER A 76 -0.30 22.60 -41.66
C SER A 76 0.20 21.19 -42.02
N GLU A 77 1.49 20.92 -41.82
CA GLU A 77 2.08 19.60 -42.07
C GLU A 77 1.53 18.57 -41.07
N LEU A 78 1.50 18.91 -39.79
CA LEU A 78 0.94 18.05 -38.75
C LEU A 78 -0.56 17.83 -38.97
N ALA A 79 -1.31 18.87 -39.30
CA ALA A 79 -2.75 18.78 -39.54
C ALA A 79 -3.08 17.82 -40.69
N LYS A 80 -2.33 17.91 -41.78
CA LYS A 80 -2.48 17.02 -42.95
C LYS A 80 -2.22 15.56 -42.59
N ASP A 81 -1.14 15.29 -41.84
CA ASP A 81 -0.74 13.93 -41.51
C ASP A 81 -1.64 13.28 -40.45
N LEU A 82 -1.95 14.03 -39.39
CA LEU A 82 -2.82 13.59 -38.29
C LEU A 82 -4.31 13.62 -38.66
N ARG A 83 -4.66 14.19 -39.82
CA ARG A 83 -6.04 14.37 -40.31
C ARG A 83 -6.91 15.17 -39.33
N VAL A 84 -6.33 16.23 -38.77
CA VAL A 84 -7.00 17.17 -37.85
C VAL A 84 -7.18 18.50 -38.56
N ASP A 85 -8.25 19.24 -38.25
CA ASP A 85 -8.40 20.61 -38.73
C ASP A 85 -7.22 21.48 -38.29
N VAL A 86 -6.65 22.24 -39.23
CA VAL A 86 -5.42 23.01 -38.97
C VAL A 86 -5.61 24.10 -37.91
N ARG A 87 -6.79 24.74 -37.85
CA ARG A 87 -7.06 25.79 -36.86
C ARG A 87 -7.25 25.20 -35.47
N LEU A 88 -7.90 24.05 -35.37
CA LEU A 88 -7.99 23.30 -34.13
C LEU A 88 -6.59 22.87 -33.65
N LEU A 89 -5.81 22.26 -34.54
CA LEU A 89 -4.49 21.76 -34.19
C LEU A 89 -3.54 22.87 -33.78
N GLU A 90 -3.53 24.01 -34.48
CA GLU A 90 -2.71 25.16 -34.12
C GLU A 90 -3.01 25.68 -32.71
N ARG A 91 -4.29 25.73 -32.31
CA ARG A 91 -4.69 26.10 -30.95
C ARG A 91 -4.18 25.11 -29.90
N ILE A 92 -4.24 23.82 -30.20
CA ILE A 92 -3.74 22.74 -29.33
C ILE A 92 -2.22 22.81 -29.19
N LEU A 93 -1.51 22.99 -30.30
CA LEU A 93 -0.04 23.09 -30.33
C LEU A 93 0.45 24.27 -29.49
N ARG A 94 -0.14 25.46 -29.65
CA ARG A 94 0.20 26.63 -28.82
C ARG A 94 -0.04 26.38 -27.33
N TYR A 95 -1.15 25.74 -26.96
CA TYR A 95 -1.43 25.39 -25.57
C TYR A 95 -0.40 24.39 -25.01
N LEU A 96 -0.09 23.32 -25.76
CA LEU A 96 0.91 22.32 -25.37
C LEU A 96 2.32 22.92 -25.26
N ALA A 97 2.67 23.88 -26.12
CA ALA A 97 3.95 24.60 -26.05
C ALA A 97 4.02 25.44 -24.78
N ALA A 98 2.98 26.24 -24.50
CA ALA A 98 2.90 27.09 -23.31
C ALA A 98 2.88 26.30 -21.99
N ASN A 99 2.31 25.10 -21.97
CA ASN A 99 2.31 24.21 -20.81
C ASN A 99 3.52 23.27 -20.74
N GLY A 100 4.46 23.44 -21.67
CA GLY A 100 5.73 22.74 -21.62
C GLY A 100 5.66 21.25 -21.97
N MET A 101 4.74 20.82 -22.81
CA MET A 101 4.72 19.46 -23.39
C MET A 101 5.48 19.38 -24.71
N ILE A 102 5.47 20.45 -25.51
CA ILE A 102 6.24 20.60 -26.76
C ILE A 102 7.01 21.92 -26.73
N GLU A 103 7.70 22.25 -27.83
CA GLU A 103 8.39 23.54 -28.01
C GLU A 103 7.88 24.24 -29.28
N GLU A 104 7.58 25.54 -29.18
CA GLU A 104 7.33 26.42 -30.33
C GLU A 104 8.63 27.20 -30.62
N THR A 105 9.31 26.88 -31.72
CA THR A 105 10.63 27.44 -32.03
C THR A 105 10.54 28.82 -32.69
N THR A 106 9.50 29.00 -33.51
CA THR A 106 9.10 30.27 -34.12
C THR A 106 7.58 30.22 -34.37
N VAL A 107 6.99 31.34 -34.82
CA VAL A 107 5.53 31.43 -35.07
C VAL A 107 5.04 30.25 -35.92
N GLY A 108 4.19 29.40 -35.34
CA GLY A 108 3.54 28.29 -36.04
C GLY A 108 4.44 27.08 -36.33
N HIS A 109 5.65 27.04 -35.75
CA HIS A 109 6.64 25.98 -35.92
C HIS A 109 6.92 25.27 -34.59
N PHE A 110 6.74 23.95 -34.57
CA PHE A 110 6.74 23.14 -33.35
C PHE A 110 7.69 21.96 -33.44
N GLN A 111 8.34 21.60 -32.34
CA GLN A 111 9.22 20.44 -32.27
C GLN A 111 9.04 19.66 -30.97
N ALA A 112 9.48 18.39 -30.98
CA ALA A 112 9.52 17.56 -29.79
C ALA A 112 10.59 18.02 -28.80
N LYS A 113 10.33 17.79 -27.52
CA LYS A 113 11.32 17.88 -26.44
C LYS A 113 11.26 16.63 -25.55
N ARG A 114 12.04 16.62 -24.46
CA ARG A 114 12.08 15.48 -23.52
C ARG A 114 10.67 15.05 -23.07
N THR A 115 9.82 15.99 -22.64
CA THR A 115 8.43 15.72 -22.24
C THR A 115 7.59 15.14 -23.37
N THR A 116 7.77 15.59 -24.61
CA THR A 116 7.08 15.04 -25.79
C THR A 116 7.41 13.57 -25.99
N LYS A 117 8.70 13.23 -25.88
CA LYS A 117 9.19 11.85 -26.02
C LYS A 117 8.66 10.96 -24.89
N MET A 118 8.54 11.49 -23.66
CA MET A 118 7.88 10.78 -22.56
C MET A 118 6.39 10.53 -22.86
N LEU A 119 5.65 11.54 -23.31
CA LEU A 119 4.23 11.40 -23.67
C LEU A 119 3.98 10.53 -24.91
N ALA A 120 4.99 10.30 -25.75
CA ALA A 120 4.92 9.39 -26.89
C ALA A 120 5.14 7.92 -26.51
N ASP A 121 5.65 7.65 -25.30
CA ASP A 121 5.86 6.30 -24.81
C ASP A 121 4.52 5.57 -24.58
N LYS A 122 4.46 4.29 -24.97
CA LYS A 122 3.24 3.49 -24.87
C LYS A 122 2.75 3.33 -23.43
N ARG A 123 3.66 3.25 -22.46
CA ARG A 123 3.31 3.12 -21.04
C ARG A 123 2.72 4.42 -20.52
N SER A 124 3.31 5.56 -20.90
CA SER A 124 2.74 6.88 -20.54
C SER A 124 1.36 7.09 -21.15
N GLU A 125 1.12 6.60 -22.37
CA GLU A 125 -0.20 6.65 -22.99
C GLU A 125 -1.23 5.79 -22.26
N ALA A 126 -0.86 4.57 -21.85
CA ALA A 126 -1.72 3.73 -21.01
C ALA A 126 -2.03 4.40 -19.67
N PHE A 127 -1.04 5.04 -19.04
CA PHE A 127 -1.22 5.76 -17.78
C PHE A 127 -2.19 6.93 -17.92
N VAL A 128 -2.01 7.77 -18.95
CA VAL A 128 -2.91 8.91 -19.19
C VAL A 128 -4.31 8.45 -19.57
N LEU A 129 -4.44 7.40 -20.37
CA LEU A 129 -5.73 6.80 -20.71
C LEU A 129 -6.47 6.35 -19.45
N TYR A 130 -5.82 5.58 -18.57
CA TYR A 130 -6.43 5.12 -17.33
C TYR A 130 -6.78 6.29 -16.38
N ALA A 131 -5.83 7.21 -16.19
CA ALA A 131 -6.03 8.39 -15.36
C ALA A 131 -7.18 9.28 -15.86
N PHE A 132 -7.32 9.44 -17.17
CA PHE A 132 -8.34 10.33 -17.76
C PHE A 132 -9.71 9.65 -17.91
N GLU A 133 -9.77 8.42 -18.43
CA GLU A 133 -11.05 7.74 -18.72
C GLU A 133 -11.60 6.95 -17.53
N THR A 134 -10.79 6.64 -16.51
CA THR A 134 -11.22 5.92 -15.30
C THR A 134 -11.16 6.79 -14.05
N CYS A 135 -9.96 7.22 -13.64
CA CYS A 135 -9.79 7.97 -12.39
C CYS A 135 -10.47 9.35 -12.46
N GLY A 136 -10.35 10.05 -13.59
CA GLY A 136 -10.93 11.38 -13.81
C GLY A 136 -12.43 11.46 -13.47
N PRO A 137 -13.31 10.69 -14.15
CA PRO A 137 -14.73 10.66 -13.84
C PRO A 137 -15.03 10.31 -12.37
N ALA A 138 -14.35 9.31 -11.80
CA ALA A 138 -14.51 8.93 -10.41
C ALA A 138 -14.14 10.06 -9.44
N SER A 139 -13.03 10.75 -9.67
CA SER A 139 -12.60 11.91 -8.89
C SER A 139 -13.59 13.07 -8.97
N GLN A 140 -14.21 13.31 -10.14
CA GLN A 140 -15.23 14.36 -10.27
C GLN A 140 -16.53 14.04 -9.51
N ALA A 141 -16.82 12.77 -9.28
CA ALA A 141 -18.00 12.35 -8.53
C ALA A 141 -17.84 12.51 -7.01
N VAL A 142 -16.61 12.70 -6.50
CA VAL A 142 -16.30 12.73 -5.06
C VAL A 142 -17.16 13.72 -4.26
N PRO A 143 -17.27 15.01 -4.62
CA PRO A 143 -18.02 15.96 -3.79
C PRO A 143 -19.50 15.61 -3.70
N ALA A 144 -20.09 15.18 -4.82
CA ALA A 144 -21.50 14.81 -4.87
C ALA A 144 -21.76 13.47 -4.16
N PHE A 145 -20.83 12.51 -4.24
CA PHE A 145 -20.93 11.25 -3.50
C PHE A 145 -20.96 11.50 -1.99
N PHE A 146 -20.01 12.24 -1.44
CA PHE A 146 -19.98 12.49 0.01
C PHE A 146 -21.16 13.34 0.49
N ALA A 147 -21.62 14.30 -0.32
CA ALA A 147 -22.85 15.04 -0.02
C ALA A 147 -24.08 14.13 0.09
N ASP A 148 -24.20 13.12 -0.78
CA ASP A 148 -25.29 12.15 -0.75
C ASP A 148 -25.16 11.14 0.40
N ASN A 149 -23.94 10.92 0.92
CA ASN A 149 -23.62 9.94 1.97
C ASN A 149 -23.24 10.60 3.31
N ASN A 150 -23.75 11.80 3.59
CA ASN A 150 -23.52 12.54 4.86
C ASN A 150 -22.05 12.73 5.27
N TYR A 151 -21.13 12.65 4.31
CA TYR A 151 -19.68 12.70 4.55
C TYR A 151 -19.16 11.56 5.45
N ASP A 152 -19.85 10.42 5.48
CA ASP A 152 -19.42 9.21 6.19
C ASP A 152 -18.22 8.53 5.49
N ASP A 153 -17.42 7.76 6.25
CA ASP A 153 -16.32 6.97 5.69
C ASP A 153 -16.84 5.85 4.77
N ILE A 154 -16.03 5.46 3.79
CA ILE A 154 -16.36 4.39 2.84
C ILE A 154 -16.02 3.05 3.49
N THR A 155 -17.03 2.19 3.61
CA THR A 155 -16.91 0.85 4.24
C THR A 155 -17.36 -0.29 3.32
N ASP A 156 -17.80 0.04 2.09
CA ASP A 156 -18.29 -0.90 1.09
C ASP A 156 -17.66 -0.57 -0.28
N ASN A 157 -16.95 -1.53 -0.86
CA ASN A 157 -16.28 -1.38 -2.17
C ASN A 157 -17.26 -1.35 -3.37
N LYS A 158 -18.57 -1.53 -3.12
CA LYS A 158 -19.65 -1.31 -4.08
C LYS A 158 -20.38 0.03 -3.88
N ASN A 159 -19.99 0.83 -2.88
CA ASN A 159 -20.56 2.15 -2.66
C ASN A 159 -19.45 3.19 -2.50
N THR A 160 -18.85 3.60 -3.61
CA THR A 160 -17.79 4.60 -3.68
C THR A 160 -18.11 5.66 -4.75
N PRO A 161 -17.34 6.76 -4.85
CA PRO A 161 -17.45 7.71 -5.95
C PRO A 161 -17.36 7.07 -7.34
N PHE A 162 -16.68 5.92 -7.47
CA PHE A 162 -16.62 5.16 -8.72
C PHE A 162 -18.02 4.75 -9.22
N GLN A 163 -18.84 4.13 -8.37
CA GLN A 163 -20.19 3.69 -8.75
C GLN A 163 -21.07 4.87 -9.16
N LYS A 164 -20.93 6.00 -8.48
CA LYS A 164 -21.62 7.24 -8.84
C LYS A 164 -21.19 7.76 -10.22
N ALA A 165 -19.89 7.75 -10.52
CA ALA A 165 -19.36 8.24 -11.79
C ALA A 165 -19.77 7.38 -12.98
N PHE A 166 -19.74 6.05 -12.83
CA PHE A 166 -20.01 5.10 -13.91
C PHE A 166 -21.43 4.53 -13.93
N GLN A 167 -22.28 4.98 -13.00
CA GLN A 167 -23.69 4.56 -12.86
C GLN A 167 -23.83 3.04 -12.86
N THR A 168 -23.06 2.39 -11.98
CA THR A 168 -22.95 0.93 -11.90
C THR A 168 -23.06 0.46 -10.46
N ASP A 169 -23.44 -0.80 -10.24
CA ASP A 169 -23.63 -1.44 -8.93
C ASP A 169 -22.59 -2.53 -8.61
N ILE A 170 -21.61 -2.71 -9.50
CA ILE A 170 -20.51 -3.67 -9.37
C ILE A 170 -19.22 -2.96 -8.93
N THR A 171 -18.25 -3.74 -8.47
CA THR A 171 -16.93 -3.22 -8.08
C THR A 171 -16.15 -2.67 -9.28
N CYS A 172 -15.14 -1.83 -9.01
CA CYS A 172 -14.28 -1.26 -10.05
C CYS A 172 -13.62 -2.34 -10.93
N PHE A 173 -13.08 -3.40 -10.33
CA PHE A 173 -12.45 -4.49 -11.09
C PHE A 173 -13.45 -5.27 -11.96
N GLU A 174 -14.65 -5.57 -11.44
CA GLU A 174 -15.73 -6.19 -12.24
C GLU A 174 -16.17 -5.30 -13.41
N TRP A 175 -16.20 -3.99 -13.21
CA TRP A 175 -16.50 -3.02 -14.27
C TRP A 175 -15.37 -2.93 -15.30
N LEU A 176 -14.11 -2.87 -14.87
CA LEU A 176 -12.95 -2.82 -15.76
C LEU A 176 -12.83 -4.09 -16.61
N ALA A 177 -13.11 -5.27 -16.05
CA ALA A 177 -13.15 -6.52 -16.82
C ALA A 177 -14.14 -6.48 -17.99
N LYS A 178 -15.20 -5.66 -17.90
CA LYS A 178 -16.16 -5.41 -19.00
C LYS A 178 -15.69 -4.33 -20.00
N HIS A 179 -14.56 -3.67 -19.73
CA HIS A 179 -13.97 -2.60 -20.55
C HIS A 179 -12.50 -2.92 -20.91
N PRO A 180 -12.24 -3.87 -21.83
CA PRO A 180 -10.91 -4.44 -22.05
C PRO A 180 -9.81 -3.40 -22.34
N LYS A 181 -10.12 -2.35 -23.11
CA LYS A 181 -9.16 -1.26 -23.40
C LYS A 181 -8.66 -0.56 -22.12
N LEU A 182 -9.56 -0.33 -21.16
CA LEU A 182 -9.22 0.33 -19.89
C LEU A 182 -8.54 -0.65 -18.93
N PHE A 183 -8.95 -1.92 -18.95
CA PHE A 183 -8.29 -2.96 -18.18
C PHE A 183 -6.85 -3.20 -18.64
N ASP A 184 -6.61 -3.26 -19.94
CA ASP A 184 -5.26 -3.35 -20.53
C ASP A 184 -4.40 -2.13 -20.16
N ALA A 185 -5.01 -0.94 -20.07
CA ALA A 185 -4.32 0.27 -19.64
C ALA A 185 -3.92 0.17 -18.16
N LEU A 186 -4.84 -0.26 -17.28
CA LEU A 186 -4.56 -0.51 -15.87
C LEU A 186 -3.44 -1.54 -15.68
N GLN A 187 -3.47 -2.66 -16.40
CA GLN A 187 -2.43 -3.70 -16.29
C GLN A 187 -1.04 -3.16 -16.66
N GLN A 188 -0.95 -2.28 -17.66
CA GLN A 188 0.31 -1.60 -17.99
C GLN A 188 0.76 -0.61 -16.92
N VAL A 189 -0.18 0.11 -16.29
CA VAL A 189 0.12 0.99 -15.14
C VAL A 189 0.67 0.17 -13.97
N MET A 190 -0.02 -0.91 -13.59
CA MET A 190 0.40 -1.81 -12.52
C MET A 190 1.79 -2.41 -12.78
N THR A 191 2.06 -2.83 -14.01
CA THR A 191 3.37 -3.36 -14.42
C THR A 191 4.46 -2.29 -14.45
N GLY A 192 4.10 -1.01 -14.62
CA GLY A 192 5.02 0.13 -14.61
C GLY A 192 5.47 0.54 -13.21
N LEU A 193 4.64 0.30 -12.19
CA LEU A 193 4.89 0.61 -10.79
C LEU A 193 5.73 -0.47 -10.07
N ARG A 194 6.57 -1.22 -10.81
CA ARG A 194 7.47 -2.24 -10.23
C ARG A 194 8.33 -1.58 -9.16
N SER A 195 8.29 -2.13 -7.95
CA SER A 195 9.23 -1.72 -6.90
C SER A 195 10.56 -2.46 -7.05
N THR A 196 11.52 -1.91 -6.34
CA THR A 196 12.87 -2.38 -6.06
C THR A 196 12.91 -3.82 -5.51
N ASP A 197 14.12 -4.34 -5.37
CA ASP A 197 14.40 -5.62 -4.70
C ASP A 197 13.95 -5.54 -3.23
N TRP A 198 12.72 -5.95 -2.92
CA TRP A 198 12.12 -5.89 -1.59
C TRP A 198 12.78 -6.82 -0.56
N PHE A 199 13.51 -7.83 -1.02
CA PHE A 199 14.24 -8.78 -0.16
C PHE A 199 15.73 -8.39 -0.01
N SER A 200 16.16 -7.28 -0.59
CA SER A 200 17.49 -6.72 -0.35
C SER A 200 17.56 -6.07 1.03
N ASN A 201 18.63 -6.36 1.77
CA ASN A 201 18.84 -5.94 3.17
C ASN A 201 17.70 -6.31 4.12
N PHE A 202 16.93 -7.35 3.78
CA PHE A 202 15.88 -7.90 4.63
C PHE A 202 16.41 -9.16 5.34
N ASP A 203 17.03 -8.96 6.50
CA ASP A 203 17.80 -10.00 7.21
C ASP A 203 16.97 -11.23 7.56
N LEU A 204 15.74 -11.04 8.06
CA LEU A 204 14.83 -12.13 8.42
C LEU A 204 14.60 -13.06 7.22
N PHE A 205 14.25 -12.51 6.06
CA PHE A 205 14.03 -13.30 4.86
C PHE A 205 15.30 -13.97 4.36
N GLN A 206 16.42 -13.26 4.33
CA GLN A 206 17.69 -13.79 3.84
C GLN A 206 18.18 -14.97 4.71
N GLN A 207 18.07 -14.85 6.04
CA GLN A 207 18.44 -15.92 6.96
C GLN A 207 17.58 -17.17 6.73
N GLU A 208 16.27 -17.01 6.56
CA GLU A 208 15.37 -18.13 6.26
C GLU A 208 15.64 -18.76 4.89
N ALA A 209 15.91 -17.94 3.87
CA ALA A 209 16.32 -18.44 2.56
C ALA A 209 17.64 -19.24 2.63
N HIS A 210 18.61 -18.82 3.46
CA HIS A 210 19.85 -19.56 3.67
C HIS A 210 19.66 -20.85 4.48
N ARG A 211 18.80 -20.85 5.51
CA ARG A 211 18.43 -22.06 6.26
C ARG A 211 17.77 -23.09 5.35
N ALA A 212 16.88 -22.63 4.47
CA ALA A 212 16.20 -23.45 3.48
C ALA A 212 17.16 -24.13 2.46
N ALA A 213 18.38 -23.61 2.28
CA ALA A 213 19.41 -24.25 1.44
C ALA A 213 20.10 -25.44 2.14
N SER A 214 20.08 -25.45 3.48
CA SER A 214 20.80 -26.44 4.30
C SER A 214 19.91 -27.60 4.76
N SER A 215 18.59 -27.49 4.60
CA SER A 215 17.64 -28.51 5.00
C SER A 215 17.54 -29.64 3.94
N GLN A 216 17.63 -30.89 4.39
CA GLN A 216 17.37 -32.06 3.54
C GLN A 216 15.86 -32.23 3.36
N VAL A 217 15.24 -31.44 2.48
CA VAL A 217 13.78 -31.46 2.34
C VAL A 217 13.32 -32.08 1.05
N HIS A 218 12.23 -32.84 1.14
CA HIS A 218 11.53 -33.41 -0.01
C HIS A 218 10.89 -32.29 -0.84
N LEU A 219 11.29 -32.20 -2.11
CA LEU A 219 10.71 -31.28 -3.09
C LEU A 219 9.18 -31.44 -3.15
N GLY A 220 8.45 -30.35 -2.88
CA GLY A 220 7.00 -30.25 -3.04
C GLY A 220 6.16 -30.36 -1.76
N GLU A 221 6.75 -30.78 -0.63
CA GLU A 221 6.04 -30.90 0.66
C GLU A 221 6.31 -29.71 1.61
N ASP A 222 7.47 -29.06 1.49
CA ASP A 222 7.86 -27.88 2.27
C ASP A 222 7.84 -26.62 1.39
N ILE A 223 6.71 -25.92 1.40
CA ILE A 223 6.52 -24.69 0.64
C ILE A 223 7.18 -23.52 1.38
N PHE A 224 8.15 -22.89 0.72
CA PHE A 224 8.86 -21.76 1.30
C PHE A 224 8.09 -20.45 1.13
N PHE A 225 7.45 -20.25 -0.02
CA PHE A 225 6.81 -18.98 -0.36
C PHE A 225 5.52 -19.20 -1.15
N VAL A 226 4.44 -18.59 -0.69
CA VAL A 226 3.15 -18.53 -1.40
C VAL A 226 2.88 -17.07 -1.76
N ASP A 227 2.93 -16.74 -3.04
CA ASP A 227 2.57 -15.44 -3.60
C ASP A 227 1.04 -15.38 -3.81
N VAL A 228 0.33 -14.77 -2.86
CA VAL A 228 -1.14 -14.74 -2.81
C VAL A 228 -1.65 -13.51 -3.57
N GLY A 229 -2.38 -13.72 -4.67
CA GLY A 229 -2.74 -12.65 -5.60
C GLY A 229 -1.54 -12.14 -6.41
N GLY A 230 -0.59 -13.02 -6.72
CA GLY A 230 0.71 -12.64 -7.30
C GLY A 230 0.67 -12.22 -8.77
N GLY A 231 -0.50 -12.23 -9.42
CA GLY A 231 -0.72 -11.84 -10.81
C GLY A 231 0.14 -12.65 -11.77
N HIS A 232 1.14 -12.00 -12.37
CA HIS A 232 2.05 -12.62 -13.33
C HIS A 232 3.22 -13.39 -12.68
N GLY A 233 3.24 -13.54 -11.35
CA GLY A 233 4.26 -14.30 -10.63
C GLY A 233 5.63 -13.62 -10.59
N HIS A 234 5.68 -12.29 -10.74
CA HIS A 234 6.94 -11.56 -10.78
C HIS A 234 7.80 -11.79 -9.54
N GLN A 235 7.20 -11.92 -8.36
CA GLN A 235 7.95 -12.12 -7.11
C GLN A 235 8.51 -13.54 -7.03
N CYS A 236 7.70 -14.56 -7.37
CA CYS A 236 8.21 -15.93 -7.49
C CYS A 236 9.38 -16.02 -8.49
N ILE A 237 9.29 -15.35 -9.64
CA ILE A 237 10.37 -15.34 -10.65
C ILE A 237 11.64 -14.70 -10.08
N GLN A 238 11.52 -13.54 -9.43
CA GLN A 238 12.67 -12.85 -8.84
C GLN A 238 13.34 -13.70 -7.74
N LEU A 239 12.54 -14.30 -6.86
CA LEU A 239 13.05 -15.17 -5.81
C LEU A 239 13.72 -16.43 -6.37
N ARG A 240 13.12 -17.07 -7.38
CA ARG A 240 13.70 -18.22 -8.07
C ARG A 240 15.06 -17.88 -8.67
N ASP A 241 15.17 -16.72 -9.32
CA ASP A 241 16.38 -16.31 -10.02
C ASP A 241 17.50 -15.94 -9.02
N LYS A 242 17.16 -15.35 -7.87
CA LYS A 242 18.14 -15.01 -6.80
C LYS A 242 18.50 -16.20 -5.90
N TYR A 243 17.55 -17.09 -5.63
CA TYR A 243 17.70 -18.25 -4.74
C TYR A 243 17.32 -19.54 -5.48
N PRO A 244 18.18 -20.06 -6.39
CA PRO A 244 17.84 -21.22 -7.22
C PRO A 244 17.50 -22.49 -6.44
N HIS A 245 17.97 -22.63 -5.20
CA HIS A 245 17.65 -23.77 -4.33
C HIS A 245 16.19 -23.76 -3.82
N LEU A 246 15.46 -22.65 -3.98
CA LEU A 246 14.02 -22.56 -3.67
C LEU A 246 13.14 -23.08 -4.82
N GLN A 247 13.72 -23.47 -5.97
CA GLN A 247 12.96 -24.05 -7.07
C GLN A 247 12.13 -25.25 -6.61
N GLY A 248 10.84 -25.26 -6.96
CA GLY A 248 9.87 -26.27 -6.53
C GLY A 248 9.25 -26.02 -5.15
N ARG A 249 9.65 -24.97 -4.44
CA ARG A 249 9.10 -24.54 -3.13
C ARG A 249 8.38 -23.20 -3.19
N LEU A 250 8.18 -22.66 -4.40
CA LEU A 250 7.48 -21.41 -4.67
C LEU A 250 6.11 -21.72 -5.25
N VAL A 251 5.07 -21.10 -4.70
CA VAL A 251 3.69 -21.24 -5.17
C VAL A 251 3.16 -19.87 -5.55
N LEU A 252 2.61 -19.75 -6.75
CA LEU A 252 1.83 -18.59 -7.19
C LEU A 252 0.35 -18.94 -7.08
N GLN A 253 -0.42 -18.11 -6.39
CA GLN A 253 -1.87 -18.19 -6.28
C GLN A 253 -2.52 -16.93 -6.86
N ASP A 254 -3.53 -17.12 -7.70
CA ASP A 254 -4.40 -16.05 -8.18
C ASP A 254 -5.74 -16.64 -8.66
N LEU A 255 -6.69 -15.79 -9.05
CA LEU A 255 -7.97 -16.22 -9.60
C LEU A 255 -7.78 -17.09 -10.85
N PRO A 256 -8.70 -18.05 -11.13
CA PRO A 256 -8.61 -18.92 -12.29
C PRO A 256 -8.34 -18.16 -13.60
N GLU A 257 -9.01 -17.03 -13.80
CA GLU A 257 -8.89 -16.20 -15.00
C GLU A 257 -7.48 -15.60 -15.15
N ALA A 258 -6.80 -15.30 -14.04
CA ALA A 258 -5.43 -14.80 -14.07
C ALA A 258 -4.44 -15.93 -14.36
N VAL A 259 -4.49 -17.03 -13.60
CA VAL A 259 -3.50 -18.11 -13.73
C VAL A 259 -3.64 -18.96 -14.99
N ASN A 260 -4.85 -19.15 -15.52
CA ASN A 260 -5.07 -20.02 -16.69
C ASN A 260 -4.44 -19.48 -17.98
N HIS A 261 -4.15 -18.17 -18.03
CA HIS A 261 -3.54 -17.53 -19.20
C HIS A 261 -2.02 -17.33 -19.04
N LEU A 262 -1.44 -17.71 -17.91
CA LEU A 262 -0.01 -17.56 -17.69
C LEU A 262 0.78 -18.62 -18.47
N PRO A 263 1.95 -18.26 -19.00
CA PRO A 263 2.90 -19.27 -19.46
C PRO A 263 3.35 -20.14 -18.28
N SER A 264 3.77 -21.38 -18.57
CA SER A 264 4.41 -22.23 -17.55
C SER A 264 5.59 -21.50 -16.91
N LEU A 265 5.61 -21.46 -15.58
CA LEU A 265 6.67 -20.84 -14.80
C LEU A 265 7.58 -21.93 -14.23
N ASP A 266 8.68 -22.22 -14.92
CA ASP A 266 9.63 -23.26 -14.47
C ASP A 266 10.10 -22.99 -13.03
N GLY A 267 10.02 -24.02 -12.19
CA GLY A 267 10.39 -23.96 -10.77
C GLY A 267 9.35 -23.30 -9.85
N VAL A 268 8.20 -22.87 -10.37
CA VAL A 268 7.09 -22.27 -9.61
C VAL A 268 5.81 -23.07 -9.83
N ARG A 269 5.13 -23.45 -8.75
CA ARG A 269 3.83 -24.12 -8.82
C ARG A 269 2.73 -23.06 -8.94
N VAL A 270 2.06 -23.00 -10.09
CA VAL A 270 0.92 -22.10 -10.31
C VAL A 270 -0.38 -22.78 -9.88
N MET A 271 -1.20 -22.11 -9.07
CA MET A 271 -2.44 -22.63 -8.51
C MET A 271 -3.55 -21.59 -8.60
N ALA A 272 -4.75 -22.01 -9.04
CA ALA A 272 -5.93 -21.16 -8.91
C ALA A 272 -6.38 -21.12 -7.44
N HIS A 273 -6.60 -19.92 -6.91
CA HIS A 273 -7.09 -19.70 -5.56
C HIS A 273 -7.78 -18.34 -5.45
N ASP A 274 -8.97 -18.34 -4.86
CA ASP A 274 -9.67 -17.12 -4.45
C ASP A 274 -9.26 -16.78 -3.01
N ILE A 275 -8.72 -15.58 -2.81
CA ILE A 275 -8.18 -15.09 -1.53
C ILE A 275 -9.25 -14.97 -0.44
N PHE A 276 -10.53 -14.94 -0.80
CA PHE A 276 -11.65 -14.94 0.14
C PHE A 276 -12.07 -16.35 0.57
N GLN A 277 -11.40 -17.39 0.08
CA GLN A 277 -11.59 -18.78 0.51
C GLN A 277 -10.48 -19.21 1.47
N PRO A 278 -10.69 -20.25 2.29
CA PRO A 278 -9.65 -20.79 3.16
C PRO A 278 -8.38 -21.16 2.39
N GLN A 279 -7.22 -20.71 2.90
CA GLN A 279 -5.93 -20.97 2.28
C GLN A 279 -5.63 -22.48 2.22
N THR A 280 -5.27 -22.95 1.04
CA THR A 280 -5.10 -24.37 0.68
C THR A 280 -3.71 -24.92 0.98
N ILE A 281 -2.68 -24.07 0.96
CA ILE A 281 -1.33 -24.43 1.39
C ILE A 281 -1.24 -24.23 2.90
N LYS A 282 -0.73 -25.22 3.63
CA LYS A 282 -0.58 -25.18 5.08
C LYS A 282 0.90 -25.16 5.46
N GLY A 283 1.25 -24.44 6.52
CA GLY A 283 2.60 -24.38 7.07
C GLY A 283 3.66 -23.84 6.11
N ALA A 284 3.30 -22.99 5.14
CA ALA A 284 4.30 -22.35 4.31
C ALA A 284 5.12 -21.35 5.13
N ARG A 285 6.43 -21.27 4.89
CA ARG A 285 7.30 -20.35 5.64
C ARG A 285 6.85 -18.89 5.51
N PHE A 286 6.51 -18.49 4.29
CA PHE A 286 5.99 -17.15 4.00
C PHE A 286 4.72 -17.22 3.14
N TYR A 287 3.65 -16.59 3.62
CA TYR A 287 2.51 -16.18 2.80
C TYR A 287 2.69 -14.70 2.46
N TYR A 288 2.74 -14.35 1.19
CA TYR A 288 3.09 -13.01 0.74
C TYR A 288 1.92 -12.37 0.00
N LEU A 289 1.59 -11.14 0.40
CA LEU A 289 0.53 -10.31 -0.16
C LEU A 289 1.16 -8.98 -0.60
N ARG A 290 1.07 -8.64 -1.88
CA ARG A 290 1.59 -7.37 -2.39
C ARG A 290 0.52 -6.59 -3.13
N ARG A 291 0.22 -5.37 -2.66
CA ARG A 291 -0.82 -4.52 -3.25
C ARG A 291 -2.15 -5.27 -3.36
N ILE A 292 -2.55 -5.88 -2.24
CA ILE A 292 -3.79 -6.63 -2.09
C ILE A 292 -4.63 -5.97 -1.00
N LEU A 293 -4.11 -5.86 0.22
CA LEU A 293 -4.90 -5.41 1.36
C LEU A 293 -5.24 -3.93 1.28
N HIS A 294 -4.49 -3.13 0.52
CA HIS A 294 -4.83 -1.72 0.30
C HIS A 294 -6.05 -1.51 -0.62
N ASP A 295 -6.48 -2.54 -1.37
CA ASP A 295 -7.63 -2.47 -2.28
C ASP A 295 -8.97 -2.66 -1.56
N TYR A 296 -8.95 -3.06 -0.27
CA TYR A 296 -10.14 -3.49 0.44
C TYR A 296 -10.39 -2.70 1.75
N PRO A 297 -11.67 -2.51 2.12
CA PRO A 297 -12.08 -2.15 3.46
C PRO A 297 -11.60 -3.16 4.52
N ASP A 298 -11.47 -2.70 5.76
CA ASP A 298 -10.89 -3.50 6.85
C ASP A 298 -11.63 -4.82 7.11
N SER A 299 -12.95 -4.86 6.95
CA SER A 299 -13.74 -6.09 7.14
C SER A 299 -13.31 -7.22 6.19
N GLN A 300 -12.98 -6.88 4.95
CA GLN A 300 -12.50 -7.83 3.95
C GLN A 300 -11.04 -8.19 4.18
N CYS A 301 -10.19 -7.23 4.59
CA CYS A 301 -8.81 -7.51 4.99
C CYS A 301 -8.74 -8.49 6.17
N ILE A 302 -9.61 -8.33 7.17
CA ILE A 302 -9.74 -9.26 8.30
C ILE A 302 -10.06 -10.67 7.78
N GLN A 303 -11.00 -10.82 6.85
CA GLN A 303 -11.34 -12.13 6.28
C GLN A 303 -10.14 -12.78 5.58
N ILE A 304 -9.42 -12.02 4.74
CA ILE A 304 -8.23 -12.51 4.02
C ILE A 304 -7.15 -12.95 5.01
N LEU A 305 -6.81 -12.08 5.98
CA LEU A 305 -5.78 -12.37 6.98
C LEU A 305 -6.17 -13.56 7.89
N GLN A 306 -7.45 -13.69 8.25
CA GLN A 306 -7.94 -14.84 9.03
C GLN A 306 -7.71 -16.17 8.30
N HIS A 307 -7.95 -16.21 6.98
CA HIS A 307 -7.72 -17.41 6.18
C HIS A 307 -6.23 -17.78 6.10
N LEU A 308 -5.34 -16.79 6.02
CA LEU A 308 -3.89 -17.01 6.06
C LEU A 308 -3.42 -17.44 7.45
N ALA A 309 -3.86 -16.75 8.51
CA ALA A 309 -3.54 -17.09 9.90
C ALA A 309 -3.91 -18.54 10.24
N THR A 310 -5.09 -19.01 9.79
CA THR A 310 -5.53 -20.41 9.97
C THR A 310 -4.66 -21.43 9.24
N ALA A 311 -3.84 -21.01 8.28
CA ALA A 311 -2.94 -21.86 7.52
C ALA A 311 -1.48 -21.80 8.01
N MET A 312 -1.17 -20.93 8.97
CA MET A 312 0.15 -20.78 9.55
C MET A 312 0.45 -21.91 10.53
N GLU A 313 1.72 -22.29 10.58
CA GLU A 313 2.33 -23.00 11.70
C GLU A 313 3.20 -22.01 12.49
N SER A 314 3.75 -22.44 13.64
CA SER A 314 4.48 -21.55 14.56
C SER A 314 5.66 -20.77 13.93
N ASP A 315 6.26 -21.33 12.88
CA ASP A 315 7.40 -20.77 12.18
C ASP A 315 7.01 -20.03 10.88
N SER A 316 5.72 -20.03 10.53
CA SER A 316 5.19 -19.30 9.37
C SER A 316 5.11 -17.79 9.64
N ARG A 317 5.17 -16.98 8.59
CA ARG A 317 4.93 -15.54 8.61
C ARG A 317 4.04 -15.10 7.45
N ILE A 318 3.26 -14.04 7.65
CA ILE A 318 2.62 -13.31 6.54
C ILE A 318 3.45 -12.08 6.25
N LEU A 319 3.83 -11.88 5.00
CA LEU A 319 4.56 -10.72 4.51
C LEU A 319 3.59 -9.84 3.72
N VAL A 320 3.24 -8.69 4.26
CA VAL A 320 2.38 -7.70 3.60
C VAL A 320 3.27 -6.62 2.98
N ASP A 321 3.40 -6.61 1.66
CA ASP A 321 4.15 -5.63 0.86
C ASP A 321 3.22 -4.51 0.38
N GLU A 322 3.16 -3.44 1.18
CA GLU A 322 2.24 -2.31 1.04
C GLU A 322 2.90 -1.00 1.47
N ILE A 323 2.20 0.12 1.32
CA ILE A 323 2.62 1.40 1.89
C ILE A 323 2.30 1.41 3.40
N VAL A 324 3.28 1.81 4.21
CA VAL A 324 3.10 2.13 5.63
C VAL A 324 3.17 3.64 5.79
N LEU A 325 2.02 4.28 5.95
CA LEU A 325 1.95 5.73 6.09
C LEU A 325 2.67 6.18 7.37
N PRO A 326 3.58 7.18 7.30
CA PRO A 326 4.12 7.81 8.49
C PRO A 326 3.04 8.66 9.16
N ASP A 327 3.10 8.77 10.48
CA ASP A 327 2.10 9.54 11.25
C ASP A 327 2.11 11.04 10.92
N VAL A 328 3.25 11.57 10.44
CA VAL A 328 3.44 12.96 10.07
C VAL A 328 4.27 13.05 8.79
N GLY A 329 3.89 13.94 7.87
CA GLY A 329 4.69 14.25 6.68
C GLY A 329 4.68 13.16 5.61
N ALA A 330 3.54 12.47 5.44
CA ALA A 330 3.39 11.43 4.42
C ALA A 330 3.76 11.95 3.00
N PRO A 331 4.53 11.18 2.21
CA PRO A 331 4.85 11.54 0.84
C PRO A 331 3.59 11.77 0.00
N TRP A 332 3.65 12.73 -0.92
CA TRP A 332 2.49 13.07 -1.76
C TRP A 332 2.05 11.90 -2.66
N GLN A 333 2.97 11.00 -3.02
CA GLN A 333 2.67 9.79 -3.78
C GLN A 333 1.83 8.81 -2.97
N ALA A 334 2.16 8.62 -1.69
CA ALA A 334 1.44 7.74 -0.78
C ALA A 334 0.02 8.28 -0.51
N THR A 335 -0.12 9.59 -0.28
CA THR A 335 -1.44 10.21 -0.08
C THR A 335 -2.28 10.27 -1.36
N LEU A 336 -1.63 10.39 -2.53
CA LEU A 336 -2.31 10.25 -3.82
C LEU A 336 -2.83 8.82 -4.02
N ALA A 337 -2.05 7.79 -3.67
CA ALA A 337 -2.47 6.40 -3.73
C ALA A 337 -3.68 6.16 -2.81
N ASP A 338 -3.58 6.55 -1.54
CA ASP A 338 -4.65 6.43 -0.54
C ASP A 338 -5.99 6.98 -1.02
N VAL A 339 -6.00 8.26 -1.42
CA VAL A 339 -7.24 8.91 -1.91
C VAL A 339 -7.75 8.24 -3.20
N SER A 340 -6.86 7.78 -4.08
CA SER A 340 -7.26 7.11 -5.32
C SER A 340 -7.90 5.74 -5.06
N LEU A 341 -7.38 4.98 -4.09
CA LEU A 341 -7.92 3.69 -3.63
C LEU A 341 -9.27 3.88 -2.94
N MET A 342 -9.39 4.88 -2.06
CA MET A 342 -10.67 5.24 -1.43
C MET A 342 -11.74 5.55 -2.49
N ILE A 343 -11.40 6.35 -3.49
CA ILE A 343 -12.32 6.76 -4.57
C ILE A 343 -12.76 5.57 -5.43
N SER A 344 -11.84 4.67 -5.75
CA SER A 344 -12.07 3.64 -6.78
C SER A 344 -12.53 2.32 -6.19
N LEU A 345 -11.95 1.92 -5.06
CA LEU A 345 -12.03 0.58 -4.49
C LEU A 345 -12.63 0.57 -3.08
N GLY A 346 -12.73 1.71 -2.40
CA GLY A 346 -13.07 1.76 -0.97
C GLY A 346 -11.96 1.21 -0.07
N GLY A 347 -10.78 0.98 -0.65
CA GLY A 347 -9.56 0.65 0.06
C GLY A 347 -8.87 1.87 0.66
N LYS A 348 -7.73 1.66 1.32
CA LYS A 348 -6.95 2.72 1.97
C LYS A 348 -5.52 2.27 2.21
N GLU A 349 -4.61 3.24 2.20
CA GLU A 349 -3.27 3.05 2.77
C GLU A 349 -3.36 3.21 4.29
N ARG A 350 -2.51 2.48 5.02
CA ARG A 350 -2.62 2.37 6.48
C ARG A 350 -1.34 2.80 7.18
N THR A 351 -1.48 3.46 8.33
CA THR A 351 -0.36 3.73 9.24
C THR A 351 0.07 2.45 9.95
N ARG A 352 1.24 2.48 10.60
CA ARG A 352 1.69 1.38 11.47
C ARG A 352 0.62 0.97 12.48
N LYS A 353 -0.07 1.96 13.07
CA LYS A 353 -1.13 1.71 14.05
C LYS A 353 -2.32 0.98 13.45
N GLN A 354 -2.80 1.42 12.30
CA GLN A 354 -3.92 0.78 11.62
C GLN A 354 -3.58 -0.65 11.15
N TRP A 355 -2.34 -0.88 10.69
CA TRP A 355 -1.88 -2.24 10.36
C TRP A 355 -1.88 -3.17 11.56
N MET A 356 -1.43 -2.70 12.73
CA MET A 356 -1.42 -3.51 13.95
C MET A 356 -2.83 -3.76 14.47
N GLU A 357 -3.70 -2.75 14.46
CA GLU A 357 -5.13 -2.90 14.78
C GLU A 357 -5.77 -3.97 13.90
N LEU A 358 -5.50 -3.93 12.59
CA LEU A 358 -6.00 -4.92 11.64
C LEU A 358 -5.43 -6.33 11.90
N ALA A 359 -4.14 -6.46 12.19
CA ALA A 359 -3.49 -7.75 12.44
C ALA A 359 -4.00 -8.42 13.73
N ASN A 360 -4.10 -7.67 14.83
CA ASN A 360 -4.52 -8.22 16.12
C ASN A 360 -5.96 -8.73 16.10
N ARG A 361 -6.83 -8.16 15.24
CA ARG A 361 -8.21 -8.64 15.04
C ARG A 361 -8.31 -10.10 14.58
N VAL A 362 -7.21 -10.69 14.11
CA VAL A 362 -7.13 -12.09 13.65
C VAL A 362 -6.01 -12.88 14.33
N GLY A 363 -5.55 -12.43 15.51
CA GLY A 363 -4.50 -13.12 16.27
C GLY A 363 -3.12 -13.06 15.65
N LEU A 364 -2.80 -11.94 14.98
CA LEU A 364 -1.49 -11.68 14.38
C LEU A 364 -0.87 -10.42 15.00
N CYS A 365 0.45 -10.44 15.16
CA CYS A 365 1.23 -9.27 15.57
C CYS A 365 2.30 -8.92 14.53
N ILE A 366 2.64 -7.63 14.44
CA ILE A 366 3.77 -7.13 13.66
C ILE A 366 5.08 -7.48 14.37
N GLU A 367 5.89 -8.34 13.75
CA GLU A 367 7.25 -8.69 14.20
C GLU A 367 8.28 -7.65 13.75
N GLU A 368 8.17 -7.18 12.51
CA GLU A 368 9.08 -6.18 11.92
C GLU A 368 8.35 -5.40 10.81
N ILE A 369 8.78 -4.15 10.56
CA ILE A 369 8.44 -3.42 9.34
C ILE A 369 9.74 -3.09 8.61
N HIS A 370 9.98 -3.79 7.49
CA HIS A 370 11.14 -3.57 6.64
C HIS A 370 10.80 -2.58 5.52
N THR A 371 11.21 -1.32 5.65
CA THR A 371 10.98 -0.29 4.63
C THR A 371 12.09 -0.31 3.60
N TYR A 372 11.75 -0.68 2.36
CA TYR A 372 12.73 -0.84 1.28
C TYR A 372 12.63 0.27 0.21
N ASP A 373 11.57 1.08 0.24
CA ASP A 373 11.47 2.33 -0.53
C ASP A 373 10.96 3.47 0.37
N GLY A 374 11.88 4.27 0.87
CA GLY A 374 11.59 5.41 1.73
C GLY A 374 10.88 6.57 1.01
N GLU A 375 10.98 6.69 -0.31
CA GLU A 375 10.32 7.78 -1.06
C GLU A 375 8.81 7.59 -1.14
N SER A 376 8.36 6.35 -1.26
CA SER A 376 6.95 5.97 -1.31
C SER A 376 6.41 5.41 -0.01
N SER A 377 7.29 5.21 1.00
CA SER A 377 6.99 4.48 2.24
C SER A 377 6.51 3.04 1.99
N THR A 378 7.00 2.41 0.91
CA THR A 378 6.70 1.00 0.65
C THR A 378 7.55 0.10 1.53
N SER A 379 6.88 -0.84 2.21
CA SER A 379 7.47 -1.67 3.25
C SER A 379 6.92 -3.10 3.22
N ILE A 380 7.70 -4.04 3.75
CA ILE A 380 7.21 -5.35 4.14
C ILE A 380 6.82 -5.30 5.62
N ILE A 381 5.56 -5.54 5.92
CA ILE A 381 5.08 -5.76 7.29
C ILE A 381 5.12 -7.26 7.54
N VAL A 382 5.96 -7.68 8.49
CA VAL A 382 6.11 -9.08 8.88
C VAL A 382 5.11 -9.38 9.99
N LEU A 383 4.14 -10.23 9.70
CA LEU A 383 3.14 -10.67 10.67
C LEU A 383 3.45 -12.09 11.13
N ARG A 384 3.39 -12.30 12.44
CA ARG A 384 3.48 -13.60 13.09
C ARG A 384 2.22 -13.86 13.90
N GLN A 385 1.94 -15.13 14.19
CA GLN A 385 0.81 -15.50 15.04
C GLN A 385 1.16 -15.20 16.50
N ASP A 386 0.60 -14.10 17.03
CA ASP A 386 0.72 -13.63 18.41
C ASP A 386 -0.24 -12.46 18.66
N HIS A 387 -0.32 -11.97 19.90
CA HIS A 387 -1.02 -10.74 20.29
C HIS A 387 -0.05 -9.67 20.79
N CYS A 388 -0.29 -8.41 20.42
CA CYS A 388 0.55 -7.28 20.83
C CYS A 388 -0.26 -6.08 21.31
N TYR A 389 0.30 -5.28 22.22
CA TYR A 389 -0.38 -4.12 22.81
C TYR A 389 0.48 -2.87 22.72
N TRP A 390 -0.14 -1.70 22.57
CA TRP A 390 0.59 -0.43 22.71
C TRP A 390 0.93 -0.17 24.18
N ALA A 391 2.10 0.43 24.41
CA ALA A 391 2.45 1.01 25.70
C ALA A 391 1.34 1.94 26.22
N SER A 392 0.69 2.73 25.35
CA SER A 392 -0.43 3.58 25.74
C SER A 392 -1.67 2.83 26.21
N ASP A 393 -1.95 1.65 25.66
CA ASP A 393 -3.13 0.87 26.03
C ASP A 393 -2.85 0.09 27.31
N ILE A 394 -1.62 -0.40 27.49
CA ILE A 394 -1.10 -0.88 28.79
C ILE A 394 -1.25 0.22 29.85
N SER A 395 -0.79 1.45 29.58
CA SER A 395 -0.91 2.56 30.53
C SER A 395 -2.37 2.93 30.85
N LYS A 396 -3.30 2.87 29.87
CA LYS A 396 -4.72 3.14 30.13
C LYS A 396 -5.37 2.04 30.97
N ALA A 397 -5.08 0.77 30.69
CA ALA A 397 -5.53 -0.34 31.49
C ALA A 397 -5.01 -0.22 32.92
N GLN A 398 -3.73 0.15 33.07
CA GLN A 398 -3.09 0.33 34.37
C GLN A 398 -3.73 1.48 35.14
N ALA A 399 -3.86 2.66 34.53
CA ALA A 399 -4.49 3.80 35.16
C ALA A 399 -5.92 3.49 35.63
N LYS A 400 -6.66 2.67 34.85
CA LYS A 400 -7.99 2.21 35.25
C LYS A 400 -7.94 1.25 36.43
N GLY A 401 -7.09 0.23 36.36
CA GLY A 401 -6.87 -0.72 37.45
C GLY A 401 -6.46 -0.01 38.73
N TYR A 402 -5.43 0.83 38.67
CA TYR A 402 -4.93 1.59 39.82
C TYR A 402 -5.99 2.54 40.41
N SER A 403 -6.75 3.26 39.57
CA SER A 403 -7.86 4.11 40.04
C SER A 403 -8.91 3.32 40.83
N LEU A 404 -9.27 2.11 40.38
CA LEU A 404 -10.19 1.24 41.10
C LEU A 404 -9.58 0.74 42.42
N HIS A 405 -8.29 0.39 42.41
CA HIS A 405 -7.55 0.00 43.60
C HIS A 405 -7.54 1.12 44.66
N GLU A 406 -7.21 2.36 44.26
CA GLU A 406 -7.16 3.53 45.15
C GLU A 406 -8.56 3.84 45.74
N GLU A 407 -9.61 3.65 44.95
CA GLU A 407 -11.01 3.80 45.41
C GLU A 407 -11.51 2.63 46.26
N GLY A 408 -10.76 1.52 46.38
CA GLY A 408 -11.21 0.30 47.05
C GLY A 408 -12.40 -0.36 46.36
N ARG A 409 -12.48 -0.25 45.03
CA ARG A 409 -13.59 -0.76 44.19
C ARG A 409 -13.09 -1.81 43.22
N THR A 410 -14.01 -2.66 42.77
CA THR A 410 -13.75 -3.64 41.72
C THR A 410 -14.82 -3.61 40.64
N ILE A 411 -14.46 -4.12 39.46
CA ILE A 411 -15.34 -4.47 38.34
C ILE A 411 -15.07 -5.94 38.05
N ASP A 412 -16.07 -6.80 38.24
CA ASP A 412 -15.93 -8.26 38.11
C ASP A 412 -14.68 -8.80 38.84
N ASP A 413 -14.51 -8.36 40.08
CA ASP A 413 -13.39 -8.71 40.97
C ASP A 413 -12.00 -8.18 40.54
N TYR A 414 -11.93 -7.24 39.60
CA TYR A 414 -10.70 -6.55 39.21
C TYR A 414 -10.65 -5.07 39.64
N PRO A 415 -9.48 -4.53 40.03
CA PRO A 415 -8.23 -5.25 40.24
C PRO A 415 -8.26 -6.09 41.53
N HIS A 416 -7.48 -7.15 41.57
CA HIS A 416 -7.20 -7.90 42.80
C HIS A 416 -5.71 -8.25 42.89
N VAL A 417 -5.29 -8.73 44.05
CA VAL A 417 -3.89 -9.07 44.32
C VAL A 417 -3.47 -10.20 43.40
N TYR A 418 -2.42 -9.97 42.60
CA TYR A 418 -1.78 -11.00 41.81
C TYR A 418 -0.78 -11.77 42.69
N HIS A 419 -0.91 -13.08 42.70
CA HIS A 419 0.00 -13.98 43.40
C HIS A 419 0.88 -14.68 42.37
N ASP A 420 2.15 -14.27 42.31
CA ASP A 420 3.15 -14.81 41.39
C ASP A 420 3.54 -16.26 41.78
N TYR A 421 2.80 -17.22 41.26
CA TYR A 421 3.08 -18.65 41.43
C TYR A 421 4.06 -19.17 40.37
N GLU A 422 4.19 -18.45 39.26
CA GLU A 422 5.09 -18.70 38.14
C GLU A 422 6.54 -18.35 38.45
N GLY A 423 6.78 -17.41 39.37
CA GLY A 423 8.11 -16.96 39.77
C GLY A 423 8.70 -15.91 38.84
N PHE A 424 7.87 -14.98 38.35
CA PHE A 424 8.30 -13.85 37.53
C PHE A 424 9.22 -12.90 38.30
N ASP A 425 10.28 -12.44 37.64
CA ASP A 425 11.17 -11.41 38.18
C ASP A 425 10.68 -10.01 37.77
N PHE A 426 9.72 -9.47 38.53
CA PHE A 426 9.21 -8.12 38.28
C PHE A 426 10.20 -7.05 38.73
N THR A 427 10.34 -5.99 37.94
CA THR A 427 11.34 -4.92 38.18
C THR A 427 10.98 -3.96 39.31
N VAL A 428 9.74 -4.01 39.81
CA VAL A 428 9.21 -3.14 40.86
C VAL A 428 8.90 -3.96 42.10
N SER A 429 9.01 -3.37 43.29
CA SER A 429 8.77 -4.08 44.55
C SER A 429 7.36 -3.79 45.10
N GLY A 430 6.83 -4.69 45.93
CA GLY A 430 5.60 -4.47 46.69
C GLY A 430 4.56 -5.55 46.44
N THR A 431 3.31 -5.27 46.81
CA THR A 431 2.17 -6.12 46.46
C THR A 431 1.75 -5.84 45.03
N TYR A 432 1.63 -6.89 44.22
CA TYR A 432 1.20 -6.79 42.84
C TYR A 432 -0.32 -6.92 42.73
N TYR A 433 -0.89 -6.20 41.77
CA TYR A 433 -2.28 -6.26 41.38
C TYR A 433 -2.38 -6.55 39.89
N GLU A 434 -3.36 -7.35 39.50
CA GLU A 434 -3.67 -7.60 38.09
C GLU A 434 -4.91 -6.84 37.63
N TYR A 435 -4.90 -6.43 36.37
CA TYR A 435 -6.08 -5.91 35.68
C TYR A 435 -6.15 -6.41 34.24
N PRO A 436 -7.34 -6.68 33.68
CA PRO A 436 -7.45 -7.19 32.32
C PRO A 436 -7.03 -6.17 31.27
N ILE A 437 -6.35 -6.65 30.23
CA ILE A 437 -6.13 -5.91 28.99
C ILE A 437 -6.77 -6.67 27.83
N LEU A 438 -7.57 -5.97 27.03
CA LEU A 438 -8.41 -6.58 26.00
C LEU A 438 -7.75 -6.50 24.63
N ASP A 439 -7.87 -7.58 23.85
CA ASP A 439 -7.41 -7.70 22.46
C ASP A 439 -8.08 -6.71 21.48
N ASP A 440 -9.21 -6.12 21.87
CA ASP A 440 -9.90 -5.04 21.15
C ASP A 440 -9.45 -3.63 21.56
N TYR A 441 -8.44 -3.53 22.43
CA TYR A 441 -7.81 -2.30 22.94
C TYR A 441 -8.73 -1.37 23.74
N LYS A 442 -9.93 -1.81 24.10
CA LYS A 442 -10.75 -1.06 25.04
C LYS A 442 -10.24 -1.27 26.46
N VAL A 443 -10.43 -0.23 27.28
CA VAL A 443 -10.22 -0.36 28.70
C VAL A 443 -11.32 -1.26 29.26
N TYR A 444 -10.94 -2.35 29.92
CA TYR A 444 -11.88 -3.27 30.53
C TYR A 444 -12.86 -2.54 31.46
N ASP A 445 -14.15 -2.76 31.25
CA ASP A 445 -15.25 -2.18 32.04
C ASP A 445 -16.27 -3.22 32.50
N GLY A 446 -15.96 -4.51 32.32
CA GLY A 446 -16.72 -5.66 32.79
C GLY A 446 -16.92 -6.73 31.72
N GLY A 447 -17.38 -7.91 32.12
CA GLY A 447 -17.64 -9.06 31.25
C GLY A 447 -16.53 -10.11 31.26
N SER A 448 -16.16 -10.61 30.08
CA SER A 448 -15.10 -11.61 29.95
C SER A 448 -13.74 -10.89 29.92
N PRO A 449 -12.82 -11.15 30.86
CA PRO A 449 -11.57 -10.41 30.99
C PRO A 449 -10.51 -10.78 29.94
N GLY A 450 -10.77 -11.77 29.09
CA GLY A 450 -9.76 -12.30 28.15
C GLY A 450 -8.61 -13.01 28.88
N ALA A 451 -7.56 -13.37 28.13
CA ALA A 451 -6.42 -14.14 28.65
C ALA A 451 -5.32 -13.27 29.28
N ASP A 452 -5.30 -11.97 29.00
CA ASP A 452 -4.12 -11.13 29.19
C ASP A 452 -4.30 -10.18 30.38
N ARG A 453 -3.25 -10.01 31.17
CA ARG A 453 -3.25 -9.22 32.41
C ARG A 453 -2.07 -8.27 32.43
N ILE A 454 -2.35 -7.02 32.77
CA ILE A 454 -1.32 -6.09 33.20
C ILE A 454 -1.10 -6.23 34.71
N ILE A 455 0.16 -6.19 35.12
CA ILE A 455 0.57 -6.26 36.52
C ILE A 455 1.17 -4.91 36.91
N PHE A 456 0.71 -4.37 38.03
CA PHE A 456 1.20 -3.12 38.62
C PHE A 456 1.27 -3.24 40.14
N ASN A 457 2.07 -2.40 40.80
CA ASN A 457 2.15 -2.40 42.27
C ASN A 457 1.21 -1.37 42.91
N GLY A 458 1.16 -1.36 44.25
CA GLY A 458 0.35 -0.40 45.02
C GLY A 458 0.77 1.07 44.92
N GLU A 459 1.82 1.41 44.15
CA GLU A 459 2.32 2.77 43.93
C GLU A 459 2.11 3.25 42.47
N ASP A 460 1.26 2.55 41.70
CA ASP A 460 1.00 2.80 40.28
C ASP A 460 2.25 2.61 39.38
N GLU A 461 3.15 1.70 39.77
CA GLU A 461 4.30 1.32 38.94
C GLU A 461 3.99 0.05 38.14
N PHE A 462 4.24 0.10 36.83
CA PHE A 462 4.09 -1.06 35.94
C PHE A 462 5.11 -2.14 36.27
N ALA A 463 4.64 -3.37 36.49
CA ALA A 463 5.49 -4.52 36.81
C ALA A 463 5.70 -5.44 35.59
N GLY A 464 4.66 -5.68 34.80
CA GLY A 464 4.75 -6.58 33.65
C GLY A 464 3.41 -6.79 32.94
N LEU A 465 3.46 -7.48 31.81
CA LEU A 465 2.31 -7.96 31.07
C LEU A 465 2.42 -9.48 30.98
N ILE A 466 1.33 -10.19 31.28
CA ILE A 466 1.29 -11.65 31.29
C ILE A 466 0.06 -12.17 30.54
N THR A 467 0.11 -13.40 30.04
CA THR A 467 -0.99 -14.04 29.30
C THR A 467 -1.13 -15.52 29.65
N HIS A 468 -2.35 -16.05 29.64
CA HIS A 468 -2.60 -17.49 29.65
C HIS A 468 -2.27 -18.16 28.30
N THR A 469 -2.11 -17.38 27.22
CA THR A 469 -1.85 -17.91 25.88
C THR A 469 -0.47 -18.54 25.82
N GLY A 470 -0.42 -19.85 25.62
CA GLY A 470 0.85 -20.61 25.56
C GLY A 470 1.36 -21.09 26.92
N ALA A 471 0.63 -20.88 28.02
CA ALA A 471 0.95 -21.46 29.31
C ALA A 471 0.74 -22.99 29.31
N GLU A 472 1.57 -23.72 30.06
CA GLU A 472 1.46 -25.19 30.17
C GLU A 472 0.25 -25.64 30.99
N GLU A 473 -0.18 -24.80 31.94
CA GLU A 473 -1.32 -25.05 32.83
C GLU A 473 -2.49 -24.12 32.50
N TYR A 474 -3.72 -24.59 32.75
CA TYR A 474 -4.94 -23.84 32.45
C TYR A 474 -5.02 -22.50 33.19
N ASP A 475 -4.56 -22.46 34.44
CA ASP A 475 -4.53 -21.24 35.27
C ASP A 475 -3.15 -20.56 35.29
N GLY A 476 -2.17 -21.07 34.53
CA GLY A 476 -0.81 -20.55 34.52
C GLY A 476 -0.64 -19.36 33.58
N PHE A 477 0.36 -18.53 33.84
CA PHE A 477 0.74 -17.41 32.99
C PHE A 477 2.11 -17.58 32.35
N VAL A 478 2.33 -16.89 31.23
CA VAL A 478 3.65 -16.60 30.67
C VAL A 478 3.84 -15.09 30.52
N ALA A 479 5.08 -14.61 30.65
CA ALA A 479 5.40 -13.21 30.49
C ALA A 479 5.37 -12.80 29.02
N CYS A 480 4.74 -11.66 28.72
CA CYS A 480 4.80 -11.06 27.41
C CYS A 480 6.15 -10.35 27.21
N GLU A 481 6.69 -10.39 25.99
CA GLU A 481 7.95 -9.74 25.64
C GLU A 481 7.72 -8.32 25.11
N ALA A 482 8.60 -7.38 25.48
CA ALA A 482 8.61 -6.04 24.89
C ALA A 482 9.32 -6.10 23.52
N VAL A 483 8.65 -5.60 22.48
CA VAL A 483 9.13 -5.61 21.09
C VAL A 483 9.59 -4.23 20.62
#